data_AF-A0A2S9GA44-F1
#
_entry.id   AF-A0A2S9GA44-F1
#
_cell.length_a   1.000
_cell.length_b   1.000
_cell.length_c   1.000
_cell.angle_alpha   90.00
_cell.angle_beta   90.00
_cell.angle_gamma   90.00
#
_symmetry.space_group_name_H-M   'P 1'
#
loop_
_entity.id
_entity.type
_entity.pdbx_description
1 polymer ?
#
loop_
_entity_poly.entity_id
_entity_poly.type
_entity_poly.pdbx_seq_one_letter_code
_entity_poly.pdbx_strand_id
1 'polypeptide(L)'
;LASLGPEERLIFVLHDMFAVPFADIAAIVGKSAGATKMAASRARRKVRDAPMAPSALQEQRAVVDAFLLAARDGDFDALLDVLAP
;
A
#
# COMPACT_ATOMS: atom_id res chain seq x y z
N LEU A 1 -6.78 2.72 4.10
CA LEU A 1 -5.88 3.01 2.96
C LEU A 1 -6.38 4.13 2.04
N ALA A 2 -7.70 4.38 1.97
CA ALA A 2 -8.26 5.45 1.11
C ALA A 2 -7.75 6.87 1.44
N SER A 3 -7.24 7.12 2.65
CA SER A 3 -6.63 8.40 3.06
C SER A 3 -5.18 8.59 2.59
N LEU A 4 -4.58 7.59 1.93
CA LEU A 4 -3.22 7.64 1.41
C LEU A 4 -3.19 7.93 -0.08
N GLY A 5 -2.19 8.69 -0.53
CA GLY A 5 -1.86 8.75 -1.96
C GLY A 5 -1.38 7.39 -2.48
N PRO A 6 -1.39 7.15 -3.81
CA PRO A 6 -1.00 5.86 -4.41
C PRO A 6 0.38 5.38 -3.96
N GLU A 7 1.39 6.25 -4.02
CA GLU A 7 2.74 5.89 -3.61
C GLU A 7 2.86 5.64 -2.09
N GLU A 8 2.20 6.46 -1.26
CA GLU A 8 2.19 6.25 0.20
C GLU A 8 1.55 4.92 0.56
N ARG A 9 0.50 4.53 -0.15
CA ARG A 9 -0.20 3.25 0.02
C ARG A 9 0.69 2.08 -0.38
N LEU A 10 1.38 2.18 -1.52
CA LEU A 10 2.34 1.16 -1.95
C LEU A 10 3.45 0.97 -0.92
N ILE A 11 4.10 2.06 -0.50
CA ILE A 11 5.19 2.03 0.49
C ILE A 11 4.70 1.42 1.81
N PHE A 12 3.53 1.85 2.28
CA PHE A 12 2.93 1.35 3.50
C PHE A 12 2.62 -0.14 3.41
N VAL A 13 1.99 -0.62 2.33
CA VAL A 13 1.62 -2.04 2.22
C VAL A 13 2.85 -2.93 2.08
N LEU A 14 3.79 -2.60 1.19
CA LEU A 14 5.00 -3.41 0.98
C LEU A 14 5.82 -3.53 2.27
N HIS A 15 5.94 -2.46 3.05
CA HIS A 15 6.71 -2.55 4.28
C HIS A 15 5.91 -3.09 5.46
N ASP A 16 4.72 -2.54 5.75
CA ASP A 16 3.99 -2.83 6.99
C ASP A 16 3.25 -4.17 6.94
N MET A 17 2.89 -4.67 5.76
CA MET A 17 2.23 -5.98 5.62
C MET A 17 3.19 -7.08 5.16
N PHE A 18 4.12 -6.75 4.27
CA PHE A 18 5.03 -7.74 3.66
C PHE A 18 6.47 -7.68 4.17
N ALA A 19 6.77 -6.77 5.11
CA ALA A 19 8.11 -6.60 5.69
C ALA A 19 9.23 -6.36 4.66
N VAL A 20 8.90 -5.83 3.47
CA VAL A 20 9.89 -5.53 2.44
C VAL A 20 10.82 -4.40 2.94
N PRO A 21 12.14 -4.55 2.82
CA PRO A 21 13.10 -3.51 3.22
C PRO A 21 12.87 -2.19 2.48
N PHE A 22 13.06 -1.05 3.18
CA PHE A 22 12.90 0.27 2.57
C PHE A 22 13.85 0.53 1.40
N ALA A 23 15.00 -0.14 1.35
CA ALA A 23 15.94 -0.05 0.24
C ALA A 23 15.36 -0.64 -1.05
N ASP A 24 14.66 -1.78 -0.95
CA ASP A 24 14.07 -2.46 -2.10
C ASP A 24 12.85 -1.67 -2.60
N ILE A 25 12.01 -1.18 -1.68
CA ILE A 25 10.87 -0.32 -2.02
C ILE A 25 11.36 0.98 -2.66
N ALA A 26 12.43 1.57 -2.16
CA ALA A 26 13.03 2.80 -2.70
C ALA A 26 13.43 2.66 -4.17
N ALA A 27 13.92 1.49 -4.59
CA ALA A 27 14.22 1.19 -5.99
C ALA A 27 12.95 1.16 -6.85
N ILE A 28 11.84 0.62 -6.34
CA ILE A 28 10.55 0.56 -7.04
C ILE A 28 9.96 1.97 -7.25
N VAL A 29 9.99 2.81 -6.21
CA VAL A 29 9.34 4.15 -6.26
C VAL A 29 10.28 5.28 -6.71
N GLY A 30 11.52 4.97 -7.09
CA GLY A 30 12.49 5.97 -7.54
C GLY A 30 12.91 6.99 -6.47
N LYS A 31 13.05 6.56 -5.20
CA LYS A 31 13.41 7.44 -4.06
C LYS A 31 14.61 6.92 -3.30
N SER A 32 15.08 7.67 -2.31
CA SER A 32 16.05 7.18 -1.33
C SER A 32 15.37 6.38 -0.22
N ALA A 33 16.07 5.41 0.37
CA ALA A 33 15.55 4.62 1.49
C ALA A 33 15.08 5.49 2.68
N GLY A 34 15.78 6.61 2.94
CA GLY A 34 15.39 7.59 3.96
C GLY A 34 14.06 8.29 3.64
N ALA A 35 13.86 8.70 2.39
CA ALA A 35 12.61 9.31 1.94
C ALA A 35 11.45 8.31 2.01
N THR A 36 11.67 7.06 1.61
CA THR A 36 10.70 5.96 1.71
C THR A 36 10.31 5.70 3.17
N LYS A 37 11.28 5.65 4.09
CA LYS A 37 11.01 5.50 5.53
C LYS A 37 10.17 6.65 6.10
N MET A 38 10.47 7.89 5.70
CA MET A 38 9.67 9.05 6.10
C MET A 38 8.24 9.00 5.55
N ALA A 39 8.07 8.56 4.30
CA ALA A 39 6.76 8.37 3.68
C ALA A 39 5.95 7.30 4.43
N ALA A 40 6.55 6.14 4.74
CA ALA A 40 5.92 5.08 5.52
C ALA A 40 5.46 5.57 6.90
N SER A 41 6.32 6.32 7.61
CA SER A 41 5.97 6.90 8.91
C SER A 41 4.76 7.85 8.83
N ARG A 42 4.73 8.72 7.82
CA ARG A 42 3.60 9.62 7.57
C ARG A 42 2.33 8.86 7.19
N ALA A 43 2.45 7.84 6.35
CA ALA A 43 1.34 6.97 5.96
C ALA A 43 0.71 6.29 7.18
N ARG A 44 1.52 5.72 8.09
CA ARG A 44 1.05 5.13 9.35
C ARG A 44 0.24 6.12 10.18
N ARG A 45 0.72 7.37 10.30
CA ARG A 45 0.00 8.42 11.03
C ARG A 45 -1.36 8.69 10.37
N LYS A 46 -1.39 8.90 9.05
CA LYS A 46 -2.64 9.12 8.30
C LYS A 46 -3.63 7.95 8.39
N VAL A 47 -3.14 6.71 8.46
CA VAL A 47 -4.00 5.52 8.62
C VAL A 47 -4.58 5.46 10.03
N ARG A 48 -3.78 5.74 11.07
CA ARG A 48 -4.28 5.78 12.47
C ARG A 48 -5.27 6.91 12.71
N ASP A 49 -5.02 8.06 12.11
CA ASP A 49 -5.83 9.27 12.33
C ASP A 49 -7.04 9.33 11.38
N ALA A 50 -7.13 8.41 10.40
CA ALA A 50 -8.27 8.36 9.50
C ALA A 50 -9.50 7.87 10.26
N PRO A 51 -10.62 8.63 10.24
CA PRO A 51 -11.88 8.11 10.74
C PRO A 51 -12.21 6.83 9.96
N MET A 52 -12.71 5.81 10.65
CA MET A 52 -13.33 4.66 9.99
C MET A 52 -14.56 5.17 9.23
N ALA A 53 -14.36 5.61 8.00
CA ALA A 53 -15.44 5.91 7.09
C ALA A 53 -16.18 4.58 6.84
N PRO A 54 -17.50 4.55 6.89
CA PRO A 54 -18.27 3.45 6.34
C PRO A 54 -18.09 3.51 4.81
N SER A 55 -16.95 3.03 4.30
CA SER A 55 -16.85 2.70 2.88
C SER A 55 -17.96 1.71 2.57
N ALA A 56 -18.60 1.86 1.40
CA ALA A 56 -19.51 0.84 0.91
C ALA A 56 -18.75 -0.49 0.93
N LEU A 57 -19.11 -1.38 1.85
CA LEU A 57 -18.37 -2.62 2.13
C LEU A 57 -18.07 -3.42 0.86
N GLN A 58 -18.90 -3.27 -0.17
CA GLN A 58 -18.72 -3.84 -1.51
C GLN A 58 -17.50 -3.32 -2.27
N GLU A 59 -17.21 -2.02 -2.28
CA GLU A 59 -16.00 -1.47 -2.93
C GLU A 59 -14.74 -1.97 -2.20
N GLN A 60 -14.79 -2.00 -0.88
CA GLN A 60 -13.70 -2.52 -0.06
C GLN A 60 -13.48 -4.01 -0.30
N ARG A 61 -14.57 -4.78 -0.49
CA ARG A 61 -14.51 -6.21 -0.78
C ARG A 61 -13.87 -6.49 -2.13
N ALA A 62 -14.25 -5.75 -3.18
CA ALA A 62 -13.69 -5.92 -4.52
C ALA A 62 -12.17 -5.71 -4.55
N VAL A 63 -11.67 -4.69 -3.86
CA VAL A 63 -10.22 -4.42 -3.74
C VAL A 63 -9.51 -5.54 -2.98
N VAL A 64 -10.12 -6.05 -1.90
CA VAL A 64 -9.56 -7.18 -1.13
C VAL A 64 -9.54 -8.46 -1.97
N ASP A 65 -10.60 -8.75 -2.72
CA ASP A 65 -10.69 -9.94 -3.55
C ASP A 65 -9.67 -9.90 -4.70
N ALA A 66 -9.51 -8.74 -5.37
CA ALA A 66 -8.49 -8.54 -6.40
C ALA A 66 -7.07 -8.70 -5.86
N PHE A 67 -6.79 -8.13 -4.67
CA PHE A 67 -5.51 -8.29 -4.00
C PHE A 67 -5.22 -9.75 -3.65
N LEU A 68 -6.20 -10.48 -3.10
CA LEU A 68 -6.04 -11.89 -2.74
C LEU A 68 -5.85 -12.80 -3.96
N LEU A 69 -6.48 -12.47 -5.09
CA LEU A 69 -6.28 -13.17 -6.35
C LEU A 69 -4.84 -12.99 -6.84
N ALA A 70 -4.38 -11.74 -6.99
CA ALA A 70 -3.03 -11.43 -7.44
C ALA A 70 -1.95 -12.06 -6.53
N ALA A 71 -2.15 -12.00 -5.21
CA ALA A 71 -1.23 -12.61 -4.25
C ALA A 71 -1.16 -14.14 -4.35
N ARG A 72 -2.29 -14.81 -4.66
CA ARG A 72 -2.35 -16.26 -4.84
C ARG A 72 -1.69 -16.72 -6.14
N ASP A 73 -1.87 -15.94 -7.19
CA ASP A 73 -1.34 -16.26 -8.52
C ASP A 73 0.13 -15.82 -8.66
N GLY A 74 0.67 -15.10 -7.68
CA GLY A 74 2.03 -14.56 -7.71
C GLY A 74 2.21 -13.43 -8.72
N ASP A 75 1.11 -12.81 -9.15
CA ASP A 75 1.11 -11.70 -10.10
C ASP A 75 1.46 -10.40 -9.38
N PHE A 76 2.75 -10.07 -9.42
CA PHE A 76 3.28 -8.89 -8.74
C PHE A 76 2.80 -7.59 -9.39
N ASP A 77 2.66 -7.56 -10.71
CA ASP A 77 2.22 -6.37 -11.43
C ASP A 77 0.74 -6.08 -11.12
N ALA A 78 -0.12 -7.10 -11.12
CA ALA A 78 -1.51 -6.95 -10.70
C ALA A 78 -1.63 -6.53 -9.22
N LEU A 79 -0.73 -7.02 -8.35
CA LEU A 79 -0.68 -6.58 -6.96
C LEU A 79 -0.35 -5.08 -6.85
N LEU A 80 0.60 -4.59 -7.66
CA LEU A 80 0.96 -3.18 -7.71
C LEU A 80 -0.19 -2.32 -8.22
N ASP A 81 -0.88 -2.73 -9.29
CA ASP A 81 -2.02 -2.00 -9.87
C ASP A 81 -3.20 -1.88 -8.90
N VAL A 82 -3.46 -2.90 -8.07
CA VAL A 82 -4.48 -2.82 -7.02
C VAL A 82 -4.06 -1.86 -5.90
N LEU A 83 -2.77 -1.80 -5.59
CA LEU A 83 -2.24 -0.98 -4.50
C LEU A 83 -1.97 0.47 -4.89
N ALA A 84 -1.68 0.76 -6.15
CA ALA A 84 -1.36 2.10 -6.63
C ALA A 84 -1.86 2.31 -8.07
N PRO A 85 -3.19 2.28 -8.31
CA PRO A 85 -3.77 2.70 -9.58
C PRO A 85 -3.58 4.20 -9.83
#